data_AF-A0A7S2QVH0-F1
#
_entry.id   AF-A0A7S2QVH0-F1
#
_cell.length_a   1.000
_cell.length_b   1.000
_cell.length_c   1.000
_cell.angle_alpha   90.00
_cell.angle_beta   90.00
_cell.angle_gamma   90.00
#
_symmetry.space_group_name_H-M   'P 1'
#
loop_
_entity.id
_entity.type
_entity.pdbx_description
1 polymer ?
#
loop_
_entity_poly.entity_id
_entity_poly.type
_entity_poly.pdbx_seq_one_letter_code
_entity_poly.pdbx_strand_id
1 'polypeptide(L)'
;DGTRSMHCRLGKKLIALDNRLFENWYTWKETKLSNGKTSYIVGFVPLTEYEGTKFGKMSMKGYKLAESRGIYIITKVAPNVCKVTRIQTFDLKLHLPDILLESLAKSLLAEANKLQEKFRRNGKKVDKEIREVLVERMKQGIKLDEDQEKVFKDL
;
A
#
# COMPACT_ATOMS: atom_id res chain seq x y z
N ASP A 1 7.12 9.27 -20.35
CA ASP A 1 6.44 8.00 -20.67
C ASP A 1 5.28 7.67 -19.70
N GLY A 2 5.23 8.28 -18.49
CA GLY A 2 4.10 8.15 -17.56
C GLY A 2 4.19 6.95 -16.63
N THR A 3 5.28 6.18 -16.73
CA THR A 3 5.62 5.10 -15.82
C THR A 3 6.01 5.70 -14.48
N ARG A 4 5.32 5.29 -13.42
CA ARG A 4 5.63 5.70 -12.06
C ARG A 4 6.09 4.47 -11.27
N SER A 5 6.97 4.68 -10.30
CA SER A 5 7.48 3.61 -9.46
C SER A 5 7.58 3.97 -7.99
N MET A 6 7.58 2.97 -7.13
CA MET A 6 7.71 3.12 -5.69
C MET A 6 8.42 1.91 -5.08
N HIS A 7 9.35 2.14 -4.15
CA HIS A 7 9.85 1.08 -3.28
C HIS A 7 8.95 0.97 -2.05
N CYS A 8 8.59 -0.26 -1.69
CA CYS A 8 7.75 -0.54 -0.54
C CYS A 8 8.44 -1.57 0.34
N ARG A 9 8.36 -1.36 1.65
CA ARG A 9 8.78 -2.32 2.67
C ARG A 9 7.59 -2.61 3.57
N LEU A 10 7.23 -3.88 3.71
CA LEU A 10 6.07 -4.32 4.49
C LEU A 10 6.45 -5.48 5.41
N GLY A 11 6.18 -5.31 6.71
CA GLY A 11 6.28 -6.38 7.69
C GLY A 11 4.95 -7.13 7.83
N LYS A 12 4.99 -8.46 7.81
CA LYS A 12 3.86 -9.35 8.10
C LYS A 12 4.21 -10.23 9.30
N LYS A 13 3.37 -10.14 10.34
CA LYS A 13 3.45 -11.05 11.47
C LYS A 13 2.87 -12.41 11.09
N LEU A 14 3.60 -13.47 11.42
CA LEU A 14 3.15 -14.84 11.29
C LEU A 14 2.93 -15.44 12.68
N ILE A 15 1.92 -16.29 12.84
CA ILE A 15 1.65 -16.96 14.12
C ILE A 15 2.68 -18.08 14.29
N ALA A 16 3.33 -18.13 15.44
CA ALA A 16 4.29 -19.17 15.84
C ALA A 16 5.49 -19.36 14.87
N LEU A 17 5.78 -18.39 14.02
CA LEU A 17 6.92 -18.37 13.10
C LEU A 17 7.59 -16.99 13.11
N ASP A 18 8.82 -16.92 12.62
CA ASP A 18 9.49 -15.63 12.41
C ASP A 18 8.66 -14.72 11.49
N ASN A 19 8.61 -13.43 11.80
CA ASN A 19 7.88 -12.48 10.96
C ASN A 19 8.52 -12.37 9.57
N ARG A 20 7.75 -11.97 8.57
CA ARG A 20 8.22 -11.80 7.20
C ARG A 20 8.31 -10.35 6.79
N LEU A 21 9.42 -9.99 6.17
CA LEU A 21 9.63 -8.68 5.57
C LEU A 21 9.59 -8.83 4.07
N PHE A 22 8.75 -8.03 3.42
CA PHE A 22 8.68 -7.93 1.97
C PHE A 22 9.27 -6.60 1.56
N GLU A 23 10.23 -6.63 0.65
CA GLU A 23 10.75 -5.45 -0.01
C GLU A 23 10.45 -5.57 -1.49
N ASN A 24 9.71 -4.60 -2.01
CA ASN A 24 9.15 -4.67 -3.34
C ASN A 24 9.37 -3.38 -4.10
N TRP A 25 9.67 -3.51 -5.37
CA TRP A 25 9.56 -2.43 -6.33
C TRP A 25 8.23 -2.55 -7.05
N TYR A 26 7.45 -1.47 -7.00
CA TYR A 26 6.18 -1.33 -7.70
C TYR A 26 6.39 -0.41 -8.90
N THR A 27 5.77 -0.76 -10.02
CA THR A 27 5.64 0.10 -11.20
C THR A 27 4.20 0.10 -11.67
N TRP A 28 3.76 1.20 -12.28
CA TRP A 28 2.42 1.22 -12.86
C TRP A 28 2.32 2.12 -14.08
N LYS A 29 1.35 1.76 -14.93
CA LYS A 29 0.95 2.52 -16.11
C LYS A 29 -0.55 2.46 -16.33
N GLU A 30 -1.07 3.50 -16.96
CA GLU A 30 -2.42 3.48 -17.54
C GLU A 30 -2.42 2.68 -18.85
N THR A 31 -3.51 1.97 -19.12
CA THR A 31 -3.74 1.25 -20.37
C THR A 31 -5.23 1.29 -20.76
N LYS A 32 -5.52 1.08 -22.03
CA LYS A 32 -6.88 0.85 -22.53
C LYS A 32 -7.05 -0.64 -22.81
N LEU A 33 -8.09 -1.24 -22.23
CA LEU A 33 -8.48 -2.61 -22.53
C LEU A 33 -9.12 -2.68 -23.93
N SER A 34 -9.19 -3.88 -24.51
CA SER A 34 -9.82 -4.12 -25.82
C SER A 34 -11.28 -3.65 -25.90
N ASN A 35 -11.99 -3.63 -24.77
CA ASN A 35 -13.35 -3.12 -24.65
C ASN A 35 -13.43 -1.59 -24.45
N GLY A 36 -12.33 -0.86 -24.66
CA GLY A 36 -12.24 0.60 -24.56
C GLY A 36 -12.18 1.15 -23.13
N LYS A 37 -12.30 0.31 -22.09
CA LYS A 37 -12.23 0.79 -20.69
C LYS A 37 -10.80 1.12 -20.29
N THR A 38 -10.63 2.24 -19.59
CA THR A 38 -9.37 2.60 -18.93
C THR A 38 -9.08 1.67 -17.76
N SER A 39 -7.85 1.17 -17.69
CA SER A 39 -7.34 0.35 -16.60
C SER A 39 -5.96 0.82 -16.19
N TYR A 40 -5.62 0.65 -14.92
CA TYR A 40 -4.26 0.80 -14.42
C TYR A 40 -3.69 -0.59 -14.11
N ILE A 41 -2.49 -0.85 -14.61
CA ILE A 41 -1.75 -2.07 -14.32
C ILE A 41 -0.62 -1.69 -13.38
N VAL A 42 -0.62 -2.28 -12.18
CA VAL A 42 0.44 -2.11 -11.18
C VAL A 42 1.19 -3.43 -11.08
N GLY A 43 2.42 -3.48 -11.56
CA GLY A 43 3.32 -4.62 -11.39
C GLY A 43 4.18 -4.45 -10.15
N PHE A 44 4.53 -5.55 -9.49
CA PHE A 44 5.52 -5.53 -8.43
C PHE A 44 6.34 -6.81 -8.40
N VAL A 45 7.62 -6.63 -8.06
CA VAL A 45 8.62 -7.69 -7.92
C VAL A 45 9.44 -7.45 -6.64
N PRO A 46 10.15 -8.46 -6.11
CA PRO A 46 11.14 -8.27 -5.07
C PRO A 46 12.11 -7.14 -5.43
N LEU A 47 12.46 -6.30 -4.46
CA LEU A 47 13.41 -5.20 -4.68
C LEU A 47 14.80 -5.69 -5.09
N THR A 48 15.12 -6.96 -4.83
CA THR A 48 16.33 -7.62 -5.32
C THR A 48 16.41 -7.66 -6.85
N GLU A 49 15.27 -7.73 -7.54
CA GLU A 49 15.14 -7.73 -9.00
C GLU A 49 15.20 -6.32 -9.61
N TYR A 50 15.20 -5.25 -8.80
CA TYR A 50 15.40 -3.89 -9.27
C TYR A 50 16.89 -3.54 -9.30
N GLU A 51 17.38 -3.06 -10.44
CA GLU A 51 18.80 -2.72 -10.64
C GLU A 51 19.23 -1.40 -9.98
N GLY A 52 18.28 -0.52 -9.67
CA GLY A 52 18.56 0.80 -9.09
C GLY A 52 18.75 0.80 -7.57
N THR A 53 18.61 1.98 -6.98
CA THR A 53 18.84 2.20 -5.53
C THR A 53 17.93 1.34 -4.67
N LYS A 54 18.52 0.51 -3.82
CA LYS A 54 17.81 -0.34 -2.85
C LYS A 54 17.71 0.37 -1.51
N PHE A 55 16.85 -0.12 -0.62
CA PHE A 55 16.87 0.36 0.75
C PHE A 55 18.25 0.14 1.38
N GLY A 56 18.74 1.11 2.14
CA GLY A 56 19.94 0.94 2.95
C GLY A 56 19.79 -0.18 3.98
N LYS A 57 20.90 -0.62 4.57
CA LYS A 57 20.91 -1.59 5.67
C LYS A 57 20.15 -1.01 6.87
N MET A 58 18.89 -1.42 7.03
CA MET A 58 18.13 -1.23 8.25
C MET A 58 18.12 -2.54 9.05
N SER A 59 18.01 -2.43 10.37
CA SER A 59 17.88 -3.60 11.24
C SER A 59 16.63 -4.40 10.88
N MET A 60 16.82 -5.66 10.50
CA MET A 60 15.75 -6.65 10.25
C MET A 60 15.41 -7.46 11.51
N LYS A 61 15.71 -6.94 12.71
CA LYS A 61 15.56 -7.71 13.96
C LYS A 61 14.14 -8.27 14.11
N GLY A 62 14.04 -9.59 14.20
CA GLY A 62 12.76 -10.30 14.32
C GLY A 62 11.99 -10.52 13.02
N TYR A 63 12.58 -10.22 11.86
CA TYR A 63 12.02 -10.47 10.54
C TYR A 63 13.00 -11.25 9.65
N LYS A 64 12.45 -12.17 8.86
CA LYS A 64 13.14 -12.85 7.76
C LYS A 64 12.62 -12.33 6.43
N LEU A 65 13.50 -12.16 5.45
CA LEU A 65 13.11 -11.71 4.12
C LEU A 65 12.21 -12.76 3.46
N ALA A 66 11.08 -12.31 2.92
CA ALA A 66 10.20 -13.07 2.06
C ALA A 66 10.06 -12.33 0.72
N GLU A 67 9.66 -13.08 -0.29
CA GLU A 67 9.50 -12.56 -1.64
C GLU A 67 8.03 -12.58 -2.05
N SER A 68 7.68 -11.59 -2.85
CA SER A 68 6.34 -11.41 -3.35
C SER A 68 6.45 -10.76 -4.72
N ARG A 69 5.69 -11.29 -5.68
CA ARG A 69 5.57 -10.72 -7.01
C ARG A 69 4.16 -10.85 -7.51
N GLY A 70 3.75 -9.97 -8.41
CA GLY A 70 2.43 -10.03 -8.96
C GLY A 70 2.00 -8.75 -9.64
N ILE A 71 0.71 -8.71 -9.93
CA ILE A 71 0.07 -7.59 -10.60
C ILE A 71 -1.26 -7.25 -9.93
N TYR A 72 -1.60 -5.96 -9.95
CA TYR A 72 -2.96 -5.47 -9.79
C TYR A 72 -3.47 -4.95 -11.14
N ILE A 73 -4.69 -5.35 -11.47
CA ILE A 73 -5.46 -4.83 -12.60
C ILE A 73 -6.62 -4.04 -12.00
N ILE A 74 -6.59 -2.72 -12.16
CA ILE A 74 -7.59 -1.81 -11.61
C ILE A 74 -8.35 -1.19 -12.79
N THR A 75 -9.56 -1.68 -13.06
CA THR A 75 -10.36 -1.27 -14.22
C THR A 75 -11.50 -0.38 -13.80
N LYS A 76 -11.66 0.79 -14.43
CA LYS A 76 -12.81 1.65 -14.21
C LYS A 76 -14.06 0.98 -14.76
N VAL A 77 -15.10 0.83 -13.93
CA VAL A 77 -16.38 0.22 -14.35
C VAL A 77 -17.51 1.24 -14.43
N ALA A 78 -17.49 2.28 -13.59
CA ALA A 78 -18.43 3.40 -13.59
C ALA A 78 -17.76 4.63 -12.90
N PRO A 79 -18.38 5.83 -12.90
CA PRO A 79 -17.87 6.95 -12.10
C PRO A 79 -17.69 6.55 -10.62
N ASN A 80 -16.49 6.76 -10.07
CA ASN A 80 -16.12 6.40 -8.69
C ASN A 80 -16.20 4.89 -8.34
N VAL A 81 -16.33 4.00 -9.33
CA VAL A 81 -16.35 2.55 -9.11
C VAL A 81 -15.32 1.88 -10.00
N CYS A 82 -14.52 0.99 -9.40
CA CYS A 82 -13.55 0.18 -10.12
C CYS A 82 -13.66 -1.30 -9.71
N LYS A 83 -13.20 -2.17 -10.62
CA LYS A 83 -12.91 -3.57 -10.31
C LYS A 83 -11.40 -3.68 -10.07
N VAL A 84 -11.02 -4.29 -8.95
CA VAL A 84 -9.62 -4.62 -8.64
C VAL A 84 -9.45 -6.12 -8.75
N THR A 85 -8.47 -6.57 -9.53
CA THR A 85 -8.05 -7.96 -9.58
C THR A 85 -6.58 -8.02 -9.19
N ARG A 86 -6.26 -8.85 -8.20
CA ARG A 86 -4.88 -9.08 -7.74
C ARG A 86 -4.49 -10.51 -8.07
N ILE A 87 -3.37 -10.67 -8.76
CA ILE A 87 -2.75 -11.96 -9.05
C ILE A 87 -1.35 -11.89 -8.46
N GLN A 88 -1.04 -12.77 -7.52
CA GLN A 88 0.16 -12.66 -6.71
C GLN A 88 0.69 -14.01 -6.29
N THR A 89 2.01 -14.12 -6.28
CA THR A 89 2.76 -15.24 -5.71
C THR A 89 3.57 -14.74 -4.53
N PHE A 90 3.62 -15.54 -3.47
CA PHE A 90 4.45 -15.30 -2.30
C PHE A 90 5.40 -16.48 -2.10
N ASP A 91 6.64 -16.18 -1.74
CA ASP A 91 7.60 -17.13 -1.22
C ASP A 91 8.02 -16.67 0.18
N LEU A 92 7.57 -17.41 1.20
CA LEU A 92 7.91 -17.12 2.59
C LEU A 92 9.26 -17.73 3.00
N LYS A 93 9.94 -18.45 2.11
CA LYS A 93 11.21 -19.15 2.38
C LYS A 93 11.11 -20.06 3.60
N LEU A 94 10.00 -20.79 3.71
CA LEU A 94 9.75 -21.77 4.77
C LEU A 94 8.78 -22.85 4.30
N HIS A 95 8.93 -24.05 4.85
CA HIS A 95 7.94 -25.10 4.65
C HIS A 95 6.80 -24.91 5.65
N LEU A 96 5.60 -24.66 5.14
CA LEU A 96 4.40 -24.42 5.95
C LEU A 96 3.66 -25.74 6.18
N PRO A 97 3.27 -26.06 7.42
CA PRO A 97 2.22 -27.03 7.67
C PRO A 97 0.89 -26.56 7.04
N ASP A 98 0.07 -27.49 6.56
CA ASP A 98 -1.17 -27.19 5.83
C ASP A 98 -2.12 -26.25 6.57
N ILE A 99 -2.32 -26.47 7.88
CA ILE A 99 -3.18 -25.62 8.72
C ILE A 99 -2.72 -24.16 8.70
N LEU A 100 -1.41 -23.92 8.68
CA LEU A 100 -0.86 -22.57 8.68
C LEU A 100 -0.95 -21.95 7.29
N LEU A 101 -0.81 -22.76 6.23
CA LEU A 101 -1.03 -22.33 4.85
C LEU A 101 -2.49 -21.88 4.63
N GLU A 102 -3.47 -22.64 5.12
CA GLU A 102 -4.88 -22.26 5.05
C GLU A 102 -5.17 -20.95 5.79
N SER A 103 -4.62 -20.78 6.98
CA SER A 103 -4.76 -19.55 7.77
C SER A 103 -4.16 -18.34 7.05
N LEU A 104 -2.98 -18.50 6.45
CA LEU A 104 -2.34 -17.50 5.62
C LEU A 104 -3.18 -17.14 4.40
N ALA A 105 -3.70 -18.14 3.69
CA ALA A 105 -4.57 -17.93 2.54
C ALA A 105 -5.82 -17.11 2.92
N LYS A 106 -6.49 -17.46 4.03
CA LYS A 106 -7.63 -16.69 4.57
C LYS A 106 -7.23 -15.23 4.90
N SER A 107 -6.07 -15.02 5.54
CA SER A 107 -5.57 -13.68 5.85
C SER A 107 -5.32 -12.86 4.58
N LEU A 108 -4.72 -13.47 3.55
CA LEU A 108 -4.44 -12.82 2.28
C LEU A 108 -5.72 -12.48 1.50
N LEU A 109 -6.72 -13.36 1.52
CA LEU A 109 -8.03 -13.10 0.92
C LEU A 109 -8.76 -11.96 1.65
N ALA A 110 -8.64 -11.88 2.97
CA ALA A 110 -9.22 -10.79 3.75
C ALA A 110 -8.64 -9.41 3.39
N GLU A 111 -7.43 -9.33 2.81
CA GLU A 111 -6.87 -8.06 2.31
C GLU A 111 -7.71 -7.44 1.19
N ALA A 112 -8.43 -8.24 0.38
CA ALA A 112 -9.34 -7.70 -0.62
C ALA A 112 -10.52 -6.97 0.04
N ASN A 113 -11.07 -7.53 1.11
CA ASN A 113 -12.13 -6.91 1.90
C ASN A 113 -11.63 -5.64 2.58
N LYS A 114 -10.43 -5.67 3.17
CA LYS A 114 -9.81 -4.46 3.76
C LYS A 114 -9.61 -3.36 2.74
N LEU A 115 -9.16 -3.70 1.53
CA LEU A 115 -8.99 -2.74 0.44
C LEU A 115 -10.35 -2.11 0.07
N GLN A 116 -11.39 -2.93 -0.08
CA GLN A 116 -12.73 -2.45 -0.34
C GLN A 116 -13.20 -1.52 0.77
N GLU A 117 -13.14 -1.93 2.03
CA GLU A 117 -13.59 -1.12 3.18
C GLU A 117 -12.80 0.19 3.30
N LYS A 118 -11.47 0.17 3.08
CA LYS A 118 -10.63 1.38 3.08
C LYS A 118 -11.09 2.42 2.05
N PHE A 119 -11.53 1.99 0.88
CA PHE A 119 -11.97 2.86 -0.20
C PHE A 119 -13.50 2.93 -0.33
N ARG A 120 -14.23 2.27 0.57
CA ARG A 120 -15.69 2.30 0.61
C ARG A 120 -16.10 3.69 1.02
N ARG A 121 -16.63 4.44 0.07
CA ARG A 121 -17.17 5.77 0.34
C ARG A 121 -18.37 5.67 1.27
N ASN A 122 -18.24 6.24 2.46
CA ASN A 122 -19.35 6.67 3.28
C ASN A 122 -19.41 8.20 3.19
N GLY A 123 -19.96 8.73 2.09
CA GLY A 123 -19.79 10.11 1.60
C GLY A 123 -20.22 11.26 2.51
N LYS A 124 -20.63 11.00 3.75
CA LYS A 124 -20.84 12.02 4.80
C LYS A 124 -19.94 11.81 6.04
N LYS A 125 -19.51 10.58 6.29
CA LYS A 125 -18.73 10.21 7.48
C LYS A 125 -17.24 10.51 7.29
N VAL A 126 -16.69 10.18 6.11
CA VAL A 126 -15.27 10.41 5.81
C VAL A 126 -14.93 11.91 5.78
N ASP A 127 -15.77 12.72 5.14
CA ASP A 127 -15.56 14.18 5.10
C ASP A 127 -15.71 14.82 6.48
N LYS A 128 -16.63 14.30 7.32
CA LYS A 128 -16.80 14.75 8.70
C LYS A 128 -15.59 14.37 9.56
N GLU A 129 -15.13 13.13 9.52
CA GLU A 129 -13.97 12.66 10.29
C GLU A 129 -12.68 13.37 9.88
N ILE A 130 -12.41 13.54 8.58
CA ILE A 130 -11.23 14.27 8.11
C ILE A 130 -11.30 15.74 8.52
N ARG A 131 -12.48 16.36 8.42
CA ARG A 131 -12.70 17.74 8.88
C ARG A 131 -12.52 17.86 10.40
N GLU A 132 -13.02 16.93 11.18
CA GLU A 132 -12.86 16.91 12.65
C GLU A 132 -11.39 16.74 13.04
N VAL A 133 -10.66 15.81 12.42
CA VAL A 133 -9.21 15.63 12.65
C VAL A 133 -8.42 16.89 12.27
N LEU A 134 -8.77 17.52 11.15
CA LEU A 134 -8.14 18.79 10.74
C LEU A 134 -8.43 19.91 11.77
N VAL A 135 -9.68 20.05 12.20
CA VAL A 135 -10.09 21.04 13.21
C VAL A 135 -9.37 20.81 14.54
N GLU A 136 -9.25 19.57 15.01
CA GLU A 136 -8.50 19.26 16.24
C GLU A 136 -7.01 19.60 16.12
N ARG A 137 -6.40 19.35 14.96
CA ARG A 137 -5.01 19.78 14.71
C ARG A 137 -4.86 21.31 14.66
N MET A 138 -5.82 22.01 14.08
CA MET A 138 -5.82 23.49 14.07
C MET A 138 -5.96 24.07 15.50
N LYS A 139 -6.76 23.42 16.36
CA LYS A 139 -6.89 23.81 17.78
C LYS A 139 -5.64 23.55 18.59
N GLN A 140 -4.91 22.48 18.30
CA GLN A 140 -3.67 22.15 19.03
C GLN A 140 -2.59 23.21 18.83
N GLY A 141 -2.65 23.97 17.73
CA GLY A 141 -1.68 25.00 17.40
C GLY A 141 -0.30 24.39 17.12
N ILE A 142 0.33 24.81 16.03
CA ILE A 142 1.76 24.56 15.86
C ILE A 142 2.43 25.84 16.31
N LYS A 143 3.41 25.75 17.23
CA LYS A 143 4.23 26.90 17.58
C LYS A 143 4.92 27.36 16.30
N LEU A 144 4.62 28.58 15.88
CA LEU A 144 5.22 29.17 14.69
C LEU A 144 6.72 29.34 14.93
N ASP A 145 7.51 29.05 13.89
CA ASP A 145 8.92 29.45 13.88
C ASP A 145 9.01 30.98 13.74
N GLU A 146 10.14 31.58 14.14
CA GLU A 146 10.29 33.05 14.22
C GLU A 146 10.05 33.77 12.87
N ASP A 147 10.39 33.11 11.76
CA ASP A 147 10.15 33.59 10.40
C ASP A 147 8.66 33.55 10.02
N GLN A 148 7.94 32.54 10.48
CA GLN A 148 6.49 32.42 10.30
C GLN A 148 5.73 33.43 11.16
N GLU A 149 6.19 33.70 12.39
CA GLU A 149 5.62 34.75 13.25
C GLU A 149 5.74 36.13 12.62
N LYS A 150 6.87 36.43 11.98
CA LYS A 150 7.10 37.73 11.32
C LYS A 150 6.11 37.95 10.18
N VAL A 151 5.94 36.94 9.31
CA VAL A 151 4.96 36.99 8.21
C VAL A 151 3.53 37.13 8.73
N PHE A 152 3.20 36.51 9.87
CA PHE A 152 1.87 36.62 10.46
C PHE A 152 1.58 37.99 11.10
N LYS A 153 2.60 38.67 11.65
CA LYS A 153 2.48 40.00 12.25
C LYS A 153 2.37 41.12 11.21
N ASP A 154 2.84 40.86 9.99
CA ASP A 154 2.82 41.79 8.87
C ASP A 154 1.57 41.66 7.98
N LEU A 155 0.62 40.77 8.33
CA LEU A 155 -0.72 40.62 7.74
C LEU A 155 -1.76 41.48 8.46
#